data_AF-A0A2T2SXN1-F1
#
_entry.id   AF-A0A2T2SXN1-F1
#
_cell.length_a   1.000
_cell.length_b   1.000
_cell.length_c   1.000
_cell.angle_alpha   90.00
_cell.angle_beta   90.00
_cell.angle_gamma   90.00
#
_symmetry.space_group_name_H-M   'P 1'
#
loop_
_entity.id
_entity.type
_entity.pdbx_description
1 polymer ?
#
loop_
_entity_poly.entity_id
_entity_poly.type
_entity_poly.pdbx_seq_one_letter_code
_entity_poly.pdbx_strand_id
1 'polypeptide(L)'
;SVEGNPLQSGEAVPISMEREMAREELNVNLGDTLTFDVQGRPVQAYLSSLRTVNWQRIGTNYFVVFPEGVLEAAPQTHVLLSRTDDEDMSAQVQGEVVQQYPNVSAIDLSLVLSTFQDLFGRLAYVIRFMALFSVFTGLIVLAGAVVVSRYQRAEESVLLKTLGASKRTVQKITTVEYLFLGAFAAITGLLLALVAAWSLSYFVFEGPFVVAPIPLLIGFAASVAVTVGIGLWNSRGLYDRPPLDVLRAET
;
A
#
# COMPACT_ATOMS: atom_id res chain seq x y z
N SER A 1 12.67 22.22 -33.75
CA SER A 1 14.09 22.26 -34.13
C SER A 1 14.71 23.45 -33.43
N VAL A 2 15.36 23.22 -32.30
CA VAL A 2 16.17 24.25 -31.65
C VAL A 2 17.61 23.77 -31.86
N GLU A 3 18.30 24.43 -32.80
CA GLU A 3 19.73 24.24 -33.02
C GLU A 3 20.47 24.92 -31.87
N GLY A 4 20.79 24.18 -30.81
CA GLY A 4 21.78 24.57 -29.82
C GLY A 4 23.16 24.12 -30.29
N ASN A 5 23.91 25.02 -30.93
CA ASN A 5 25.36 24.80 -31.10
C ASN A 5 25.99 24.91 -29.71
N PRO A 6 26.59 23.85 -29.14
CA PRO A 6 27.25 23.97 -27.85
C PRO A 6 28.36 25.00 -27.98
N LEU A 7 28.35 26.02 -27.11
CA LEU A 7 29.50 26.90 -26.97
C LEU A 7 30.67 26.04 -26.50
N GLN A 8 31.49 25.59 -27.46
CA GLN A 8 32.84 25.09 -27.22
C GLN A 8 33.80 26.21 -26.80
N SER A 9 33.31 27.44 -26.62
CA SER A 9 34.03 28.49 -25.90
C SER A 9 33.71 28.34 -24.41
N GLY A 10 34.74 28.20 -23.58
CA GLY A 10 34.63 28.03 -22.12
C GLY A 10 34.06 29.22 -21.34
N GLU A 11 33.08 29.95 -21.90
CA GLU A 11 32.33 31.03 -21.25
C GLU A 11 30.99 30.58 -20.67
N ALA A 12 30.33 29.58 -21.28
CA ALA A 12 29.03 29.10 -20.80
C ALA A 12 29.21 28.10 -19.65
N VAL A 13 28.37 28.24 -18.61
CA VAL A 13 28.49 27.42 -17.39
C VAL A 13 27.84 26.04 -17.59
N PRO A 14 28.53 24.92 -17.29
CA PRO A 14 27.91 23.60 -17.36
C PRO A 14 26.93 23.41 -16.20
N ILE A 15 25.67 23.09 -16.47
CA ILE A 15 24.66 22.80 -15.44
C ILE A 15 24.16 21.36 -15.50
N SER A 16 23.72 20.85 -14.34
CA SER A 16 22.99 19.58 -14.25
C SER A 16 21.52 19.86 -13.96
N MET A 17 20.63 19.37 -14.83
CA MET A 17 19.18 19.55 -14.70
C MET A 17 18.45 18.24 -14.41
N GLU A 18 17.31 18.33 -13.74
CA GLU A 18 16.36 17.23 -13.64
C GLU A 18 15.80 16.80 -15.01
N ARG A 19 15.70 15.48 -15.21
CA ARG A 19 15.23 14.88 -16.46
C ARG A 19 13.79 15.24 -16.83
N GLU A 20 12.88 15.18 -15.87
CA GLU A 20 11.45 15.49 -16.10
C GLU A 20 11.28 16.96 -16.45
N MET A 21 11.83 17.87 -15.65
CA MET A 21 11.87 19.31 -15.94
C MET A 21 12.44 19.62 -17.34
N ALA A 22 13.57 19.01 -17.69
CA ALA A 22 14.21 19.25 -18.98
C ALA A 22 13.36 18.79 -20.17
N ARG A 23 12.66 17.65 -20.05
CA ARG A 23 11.93 17.05 -21.18
C ARG A 23 10.47 17.48 -21.26
N GLU A 24 9.79 17.51 -20.13
CA GLU A 24 8.34 17.67 -20.06
C GLU A 24 7.93 19.13 -19.96
N GLU A 25 8.68 19.95 -19.23
CA GLU A 25 8.35 21.38 -19.04
C GLU A 25 9.10 22.28 -20.02
N LEU A 26 10.42 22.11 -20.13
CA LEU A 26 11.28 23.02 -20.91
C LEU A 26 11.59 22.52 -22.33
N ASN A 27 11.41 21.22 -22.58
CA ASN A 27 11.70 20.54 -23.86
C ASN A 27 13.11 20.85 -24.43
N VAL A 28 14.13 20.76 -23.57
CA VAL A 28 15.54 21.04 -23.85
C VAL A 28 16.36 19.75 -23.85
N ASN A 29 17.37 19.69 -24.74
CA ASN A 29 18.26 18.56 -24.91
C ASN A 29 19.64 18.81 -24.31
N LEU A 30 20.40 17.73 -24.10
CA LEU A 30 21.81 17.83 -23.71
C LEU A 30 22.59 18.64 -24.75
N GLY A 31 23.34 19.64 -24.27
CA GLY A 31 24.07 20.60 -25.10
C GLY A 31 23.33 21.91 -25.38
N ASP A 32 22.02 21.99 -25.12
CA ASP A 32 21.26 23.21 -25.31
C ASP A 32 21.69 24.29 -24.31
N THR A 33 21.66 25.55 -24.77
CA THR A 33 22.03 26.73 -23.97
C THR A 33 20.78 27.40 -23.41
N LEU A 34 20.83 27.76 -22.13
CA LEU A 34 19.78 28.38 -21.35
C LEU A 34 20.32 29.65 -20.69
N THR A 35 19.49 30.68 -20.61
CA THR A 35 19.83 31.91 -19.88
C THR A 35 18.99 31.98 -18.62
N PHE A 36 19.65 31.95 -17.47
CA PHE A 36 19.03 32.06 -16.16
C PHE A 36 19.13 33.49 -15.67
N ASP A 37 18.03 34.05 -15.17
CA ASP A 37 18.09 35.31 -14.45
C ASP A 37 18.39 35.04 -12.96
N VAL A 38 19.59 35.44 -12.52
CA VAL A 38 20.01 35.34 -11.12
C VAL A 38 20.06 36.75 -10.53
N GLN A 39 19.00 37.16 -9.84
CA GLN A 39 18.90 38.47 -9.18
C GLN A 39 19.04 39.65 -10.17
N GLY A 40 18.46 39.55 -11.36
CA GLY A 40 18.50 40.56 -12.41
C GLY A 40 19.73 40.46 -13.32
N ARG A 41 20.62 39.48 -13.10
CA ARG A 41 21.81 39.25 -13.94
C ARG A 41 21.61 38.01 -14.81
N PRO A 42 21.64 38.13 -16.15
CA PRO A 42 21.56 36.97 -17.01
C PRO A 42 22.85 36.14 -16.92
N VAL A 43 22.71 34.86 -16.59
CA VAL A 43 23.77 33.86 -16.55
C VAL A 43 23.51 32.84 -17.64
N GLN A 44 24.44 32.75 -18.60
CA GLN A 44 24.33 31.82 -19.71
C GLN A 44 24.97 30.47 -19.33
N ALA A 45 24.19 29.40 -19.44
CA ALA A 45 24.55 28.06 -19.02
C ALA A 45 24.15 27.04 -20.09
N TYR A 46 24.81 25.89 -20.15
CA TYR A 46 24.44 24.81 -21.06
C TYR A 46 24.17 23.51 -20.31
N LEU A 47 23.26 22.71 -20.85
CA LEU A 47 22.84 21.46 -20.23
C LEU A 47 23.90 20.38 -20.43
N SER A 48 24.70 20.11 -19.39
CA SER A 48 25.79 19.12 -19.43
C SER A 48 25.36 17.72 -19.00
N SER A 49 24.42 17.61 -18.05
CA SER A 49 23.94 16.32 -17.53
C SER A 49 22.48 16.36 -17.10
N LEU A 50 21.81 15.21 -17.25
CA LEU A 50 20.44 14.98 -16.78
C LEU A 50 20.43 14.02 -15.60
N ARG A 51 19.85 14.45 -14.48
CA ARG A 51 19.67 13.61 -13.28
C ARG A 51 18.20 13.25 -13.07
N THR A 52 17.97 12.07 -12.52
CA THR A 52 16.65 11.68 -12.00
C THR A 52 16.60 12.05 -10.53
N VAL A 53 15.62 12.86 -10.15
CA VAL A 53 15.44 13.36 -8.80
C VAL A 53 14.27 12.62 -8.19
N ASN A 54 14.44 12.09 -6.98
CA ASN A 54 13.35 11.45 -6.28
C ASN A 54 12.76 12.46 -5.28
N TRP A 55 11.72 13.17 -5.69
CA TRP A 55 10.97 14.12 -4.85
C TRP A 55 10.20 13.44 -3.71
N GLN A 56 10.02 12.12 -3.76
CA GLN A 56 9.40 11.35 -2.69
C GLN A 56 10.36 11.16 -1.50
N ARG A 57 11.68 11.32 -1.69
CA ARG A 57 12.66 11.37 -0.61
C ARG A 57 12.80 12.79 -0.09
N ILE A 58 12.59 12.94 1.21
CA ILE A 58 12.83 14.18 1.93
C ILE A 58 14.34 14.46 1.92
N GLY A 59 14.72 15.53 1.24
CA GLY A 59 16.08 16.01 1.09
C GLY A 59 16.10 17.35 0.37
N THR A 60 17.25 18.02 0.37
CA THR A 60 17.46 19.23 -0.43
C THR A 60 17.62 18.86 -1.90
N ASN A 61 16.50 18.61 -2.55
CA ASN A 61 16.43 18.40 -3.99
C ASN A 61 16.31 19.75 -4.70
N TYR A 62 17.06 19.92 -5.79
CA TYR A 62 16.99 21.10 -6.65
C TYR A 62 16.50 20.67 -8.04
N PHE A 63 16.08 21.59 -8.91
CA PHE A 63 15.77 21.32 -10.33
C PHE A 63 16.99 21.52 -11.23
N VAL A 64 17.84 22.51 -10.90
CA VAL A 64 19.08 22.83 -11.60
C VAL A 64 20.21 22.97 -10.58
N VAL A 65 21.38 22.43 -10.90
CA VAL A 65 22.59 22.53 -10.08
C VAL A 65 23.70 23.16 -10.91
N PHE A 66 24.28 24.23 -10.36
CA PHE A 66 25.43 24.93 -10.91
C PHE A 66 26.73 24.40 -10.29
N PRO A 67 27.86 24.50 -11.01
CA PRO A 67 29.17 24.15 -10.46
C PRO A 67 29.62 25.23 -9.47
N GLU A 68 30.56 24.86 -8.61
CA GLU A 68 31.15 25.79 -7.63
C GLU A 68 31.83 26.97 -8.34
N GLY A 69 31.69 28.16 -7.78
CA GLY A 69 32.31 29.43 -8.23
C GLY A 69 31.42 30.35 -9.08
N VAL A 70 30.20 29.93 -9.45
CA VAL A 70 29.29 30.68 -10.31
C VAL A 70 28.23 31.49 -9.55
N LEU A 71 27.70 30.96 -8.45
CA LEU A 71 26.55 31.52 -7.73
C LEU A 71 26.88 32.00 -6.31
N GLU A 72 28.13 31.92 -5.89
CA GLU A 72 28.62 32.19 -4.53
C GLU A 72 28.65 33.68 -4.22
N ALA A 73 28.76 34.52 -5.24
CA ALA A 73 28.67 35.97 -5.10
C ALA A 73 27.23 36.48 -5.06
N ALA A 74 26.24 35.64 -5.40
CA ALA A 74 24.83 35.99 -5.29
C ALA A 74 24.31 35.70 -3.87
N PRO A 75 23.28 36.41 -3.37
CA PRO A 75 22.64 36.08 -2.11
C PRO A 75 22.13 34.63 -2.10
N GLN A 76 22.62 33.83 -1.14
CA GLN A 76 22.27 32.42 -1.01
C GLN A 76 21.36 32.18 0.19
N THR A 77 20.36 31.33 0.02
CA THR A 77 19.57 30.78 1.12
C THR A 77 20.09 29.37 1.42
N HIS A 78 20.66 29.19 2.62
CA HIS A 78 21.10 27.88 3.07
C HIS A 78 19.98 27.17 3.81
N VAL A 79 19.71 25.92 3.42
CA VAL A 79 18.73 25.05 4.09
C VAL A 79 19.49 23.89 4.69
N LEU A 80 19.37 23.70 6.00
CA LEU A 80 19.92 22.56 6.71
C LEU A 80 18.77 21.67 7.16
N LEU A 81 18.91 20.37 6.92
CA LEU A 81 17.99 19.35 7.39
C LEU A 81 18.69 18.55 8.48
N SER A 82 18.08 18.50 9.65
CA SER A 82 18.48 17.62 10.75
C SER A 82 17.36 16.63 11.03
N ARG A 83 17.74 15.42 11.46
CA ARG A 83 16.78 14.39 11.89
C ARG A 83 16.92 14.20 13.39
N THR A 84 15.79 14.21 14.07
CA THR A 84 15.65 13.83 15.47
C THR A 84 14.74 12.62 15.56
N ASP A 85 15.01 11.73 16.52
CA ASP A 85 14.21 10.51 16.71
C ASP A 85 12.96 10.76 17.59
N ASP A 86 12.93 11.88 18.31
CA ASP A 86 11.87 12.25 19.28
C ASP A 86 11.35 13.67 19.02
N GLU A 87 10.05 13.89 19.22
CA GLU A 87 9.38 15.18 19.12
C GLU A 87 9.86 16.14 20.22
N ASP A 88 10.10 15.63 21.44
CA ASP A 88 10.61 16.44 22.55
C ASP A 88 12.03 16.95 22.26
N MET A 89 12.86 16.09 21.66
CA MET A 89 14.20 16.47 21.20
C MET A 89 14.15 17.47 20.04
N SER A 90 13.20 17.32 19.09
CA SER A 90 12.96 18.28 18.01
C SER A 90 12.66 19.67 18.58
N ALA A 91 11.72 19.75 19.52
CA ALA A 91 11.32 21.00 20.16
C ALA A 91 12.47 21.65 20.95
N GLN A 92 13.28 20.84 21.65
CA GLN A 92 14.46 21.35 22.36
C GLN A 92 15.49 21.93 21.39
N VAL A 93 15.85 21.18 20.35
CA VAL A 93 16.82 21.62 19.32
C VAL A 93 16.32 22.88 18.62
N GLN A 94 15.04 22.94 18.26
CA GLN A 94 14.43 24.13 17.67
C GLN A 94 14.54 25.34 18.60
N GLY A 95 14.24 25.15 19.89
CA GLY A 95 14.35 26.20 20.91
C GLY A 95 15.78 26.71 21.09
N GLU A 96 16.77 25.81 21.11
CA GLU A 96 18.19 26.17 21.23
C GLU A 96 18.68 26.92 19.97
N VAL A 97 18.29 26.48 18.78
CA VAL A 97 18.67 27.12 17.51
C VAL A 97 18.09 28.54 17.40
N VAL A 98 16.81 28.73 17.73
CA VAL A 98 16.17 30.05 17.68
C VAL A 98 16.76 31.01 18.73
N GLN A 99 17.14 30.50 19.90
CA GLN A 99 17.78 31.31 20.94
C GLN A 99 19.21 31.73 20.56
N GLN A 100 20.01 30.82 20.02
CA GLN A 100 21.39 31.11 19.63
C GLN A 100 21.49 31.88 18.30
N TYR A 101 20.54 31.66 17.38
CA TYR A 101 20.53 32.24 16.04
C TYR A 101 19.14 32.80 15.69
N PRO A 102 18.78 33.99 16.19
CA PRO A 102 17.46 34.61 15.96
C PRO A 102 17.16 34.94 14.49
N ASN A 103 18.19 34.96 13.64
CA ASN A 103 18.11 35.20 12.21
C ASN A 103 17.87 33.92 11.38
N VAL A 104 17.79 32.75 12.00
CA VAL A 104 17.54 31.47 11.35
C VAL A 104 16.08 31.08 11.54
N SER A 105 15.39 30.75 10.43
CA SER A 105 14.04 30.18 10.49
C SER A 105 14.13 28.67 10.72
N ALA A 106 13.68 28.21 11.89
CA ALA A 106 13.61 26.79 12.21
C ALA A 106 12.18 26.27 12.03
N ILE A 107 11.99 25.37 11.05
CA ILE A 107 10.69 24.79 10.70
C ILE A 107 10.70 23.30 11.07
N ASP A 108 9.74 22.88 11.89
CA ASP A 108 9.56 21.46 12.23
C ASP A 108 8.71 20.76 11.16
N LEU A 109 9.32 19.88 10.38
CA LEU A 109 8.64 19.07 9.38
C LEU A 109 7.94 17.84 9.99
N SER A 110 8.29 17.46 11.22
CA SER A 110 7.74 16.29 11.92
C SER A 110 6.25 16.45 12.17
N LEU A 111 5.80 17.65 12.57
CA LEU A 111 4.39 17.97 12.79
C LEU A 111 3.53 17.80 11.52
N VAL A 112 4.07 18.22 10.37
CA VAL A 112 3.39 18.07 9.08
C VAL A 112 3.26 16.58 8.74
N LEU A 113 4.35 15.82 8.92
CA LEU A 113 4.38 14.39 8.65
C LEU A 113 3.46 13.60 9.58
N SER A 114 3.42 13.91 10.88
CA SER A 114 2.53 13.25 11.84
C SER A 114 1.06 13.50 11.50
N THR A 115 0.72 14.74 11.11
CA THR A 115 -0.64 15.07 10.65
C THR A 115 -1.06 14.24 9.43
N PHE A 116 -0.18 14.07 8.44
CA PHE A 116 -0.45 13.20 7.29
C PHE A 116 -0.59 11.74 7.70
N GLN A 117 0.31 11.23 8.56
CA GLN A 117 0.23 9.86 9.07
C GLN A 117 -1.08 9.60 9.81
N ASP A 118 -1.51 10.53 10.65
CA ASP A 118 -2.78 10.45 11.37
C ASP A 118 -3.98 10.47 10.42
N LEU A 119 -3.95 11.33 9.39
CA LEU A 119 -4.99 11.37 8.37
C LEU A 119 -5.09 10.02 7.64
N PHE A 120 -3.96 9.49 7.15
CA PHE A 120 -3.93 8.18 6.49
C PHE A 120 -4.33 7.04 7.45
N GLY A 121 -3.95 7.12 8.72
CA GLY A 121 -4.36 6.18 9.77
C GLY A 121 -5.88 6.17 9.96
N ARG A 122 -6.51 7.34 10.00
CA ARG A 122 -7.97 7.47 10.10
C ARG A 122 -8.67 6.92 8.85
N LEU A 123 -8.15 7.21 7.66
CA LEU A 123 -8.68 6.65 6.42
C LEU A 123 -8.57 5.12 6.39
N ALA A 124 -7.41 4.59 6.78
CA ALA A 124 -7.19 3.15 6.88
C ALA A 124 -8.13 2.50 7.90
N TYR A 125 -8.39 3.17 9.04
CA TYR A 125 -9.36 2.71 10.03
C TYR A 125 -10.77 2.60 9.46
N VAL A 126 -11.25 3.65 8.76
CA VAL A 126 -12.57 3.64 8.14
C VAL A 126 -12.70 2.53 7.09
N ILE A 127 -11.68 2.36 6.24
CA ILE A 127 -11.66 1.29 5.23
C ILE A 127 -11.67 -0.09 5.90
N ARG A 128 -10.86 -0.30 6.96
CA ARG A 128 -10.86 -1.55 7.74
C ARG A 128 -12.22 -1.83 8.38
N PHE A 129 -12.88 -0.80 8.90
CA PHE A 129 -14.21 -0.92 9.47
C PHE A 129 -15.24 -1.33 8.42
N MET A 130 -15.22 -0.70 7.23
CA MET A 130 -16.07 -1.09 6.10
C MET A 130 -15.78 -2.51 5.62
N ALA A 131 -14.51 -2.90 5.53
CA ALA A 131 -14.12 -4.25 5.17
C ALA A 131 -14.63 -5.29 6.19
N LEU A 132 -14.54 -4.99 7.49
CA LEU A 132 -15.08 -5.85 8.55
C LEU A 132 -16.59 -6.04 8.39
N PHE A 133 -17.33 -4.97 8.09
CA PHE A 133 -18.76 -5.06 7.82
C PHE A 133 -19.06 -5.95 6.60
N SER A 134 -18.30 -5.80 5.50
CA SER A 134 -18.42 -6.64 4.31
C SER A 134 -18.15 -8.12 4.62
N VAL A 135 -17.10 -8.41 5.40
CA VAL A 135 -16.81 -9.77 5.87
C VAL A 135 -17.99 -10.30 6.70
N PHE A 136 -18.51 -9.51 7.64
CA PHE A 136 -19.64 -9.91 8.48
C PHE A 136 -20.89 -10.23 7.65
N THR A 137 -21.22 -9.41 6.65
CA THR A 137 -22.30 -9.70 5.69
C THR A 137 -22.02 -11.01 4.93
N GLY A 138 -20.78 -11.22 4.48
CA GLY A 138 -20.37 -12.48 3.85
C GLY A 138 -20.57 -13.70 4.76
N LEU A 139 -20.29 -13.59 6.05
CA LEU A 139 -20.54 -14.66 7.02
C LEU A 139 -22.02 -14.96 7.21
N ILE A 140 -22.88 -13.94 7.22
CA ILE A 140 -24.34 -14.13 7.27
C ILE A 140 -24.83 -14.86 6.01
N VAL A 141 -24.37 -14.43 4.83
CA VAL A 141 -24.72 -15.09 3.55
C VAL A 141 -24.25 -16.55 3.55
N LEU A 142 -23.02 -16.81 3.99
CA LEU A 142 -22.49 -18.16 4.13
C LEU A 142 -23.33 -19.01 5.09
N ALA A 143 -23.67 -18.48 6.26
CA ALA A 143 -24.51 -19.18 7.23
C ALA A 143 -25.89 -19.52 6.64
N GLY A 144 -26.51 -18.58 5.93
CA GLY A 144 -27.78 -18.80 5.23
C GLY A 144 -27.70 -19.90 4.17
N ALA A 145 -26.65 -19.86 3.33
CA ALA A 145 -26.42 -20.89 2.31
C ALA A 145 -26.23 -22.28 2.94
N VAL A 146 -25.49 -22.36 4.06
CA VAL A 146 -25.29 -23.62 4.79
C VAL A 146 -26.62 -24.13 5.37
N VAL A 147 -27.46 -23.26 5.93
CA VAL A 147 -28.79 -23.63 6.46
C VAL A 147 -29.65 -24.25 5.36
N VAL A 148 -29.69 -23.65 4.16
CA VAL A 148 -30.43 -24.22 3.03
C VAL A 148 -29.88 -25.59 2.62
N SER A 149 -28.55 -25.77 2.62
CA SER A 149 -27.91 -27.05 2.29
C SER A 149 -28.11 -28.16 3.33
N ARG A 150 -28.64 -27.85 4.53
CA ARG A 150 -28.75 -28.82 5.62
C ARG A 150 -29.64 -30.01 5.28
N TYR A 151 -30.74 -29.80 4.57
CA TYR A 151 -31.68 -30.88 4.23
C TYR A 151 -31.03 -31.91 3.30
N GLN A 152 -30.37 -31.46 2.24
CA GLN A 152 -29.61 -32.32 1.32
C GLN A 152 -28.52 -33.11 2.06
N ARG A 153 -27.79 -32.43 2.97
CA ARG A 153 -26.76 -33.07 3.80
C ARG A 153 -27.33 -34.07 4.81
N ALA A 154 -28.60 -33.91 5.22
CA ALA A 154 -29.29 -34.87 6.09
C ALA A 154 -29.50 -36.20 5.38
N GLU A 155 -30.02 -36.14 4.15
CA GLU A 155 -30.26 -37.31 3.31
C GLU A 155 -28.97 -38.05 3.00
N GLU A 156 -27.92 -37.34 2.58
CA GLU A 156 -26.58 -37.93 2.35
C GLU A 156 -26.04 -38.63 3.60
N SER A 157 -26.20 -38.00 4.76
CA SER A 157 -25.75 -38.55 6.05
C SER A 157 -26.53 -39.81 6.44
N VAL A 158 -27.83 -39.87 6.15
CA VAL A 158 -28.67 -41.06 6.36
C VAL A 158 -28.25 -42.18 5.40
N LEU A 159 -28.06 -41.88 4.10
CA LEU A 159 -27.60 -42.85 3.10
C LEU A 159 -26.21 -43.43 3.45
N LEU A 160 -25.28 -42.60 3.93
CA LEU A 160 -23.99 -43.08 4.38
C LEU A 160 -24.11 -43.98 5.62
N LYS A 161 -24.98 -43.64 6.57
CA LYS A 161 -25.24 -44.46 7.76
C LYS A 161 -25.90 -45.80 7.41
N THR A 162 -26.81 -45.86 6.42
CA THR A 162 -27.41 -47.13 5.97
C THR A 162 -26.39 -48.03 5.26
N LEU A 163 -25.38 -47.45 4.61
CA LEU A 163 -24.22 -48.17 4.07
C LEU A 163 -23.18 -48.57 5.13
N GLY A 164 -23.44 -48.30 6.42
CA GLY A 164 -22.58 -48.72 7.55
C GLY A 164 -21.55 -47.67 8.00
N ALA A 165 -21.62 -46.42 7.51
CA ALA A 165 -20.70 -45.38 7.95
C ALA A 165 -20.95 -44.97 9.42
N SER A 166 -19.88 -44.92 10.21
CA SER A 166 -19.94 -44.45 11.59
C SER A 166 -20.15 -42.93 11.68
N LYS A 167 -20.70 -42.42 12.79
CA LYS A 167 -20.85 -40.96 13.04
C LYS A 167 -19.52 -40.20 12.89
N ARG A 168 -18.40 -40.81 13.30
CA ARG A 168 -17.04 -40.22 13.14
C ARG A 168 -16.60 -40.16 11.69
N THR A 169 -16.95 -41.17 10.88
CA THR A 169 -16.64 -41.20 9.45
C THR A 169 -17.38 -40.07 8.73
N VAL A 170 -18.67 -39.90 9.00
CA VAL A 170 -19.46 -38.83 8.38
C VAL A 170 -18.93 -37.44 8.80
N GLN A 171 -18.61 -37.24 10.09
CA GLN A 171 -18.00 -35.98 10.55
C GLN A 171 -16.67 -35.66 9.87
N LYS A 172 -15.80 -36.66 9.66
CA LYS A 172 -14.53 -36.47 8.93
C LYS A 172 -14.76 -36.06 7.48
N ILE A 173 -15.67 -36.74 6.79
CA ILE A 173 -16.01 -36.42 5.38
C ILE A 173 -16.50 -34.97 5.29
N THR A 174 -17.46 -34.58 6.13
CA THR A 174 -18.00 -33.21 6.16
C THR A 174 -16.92 -32.18 6.51
N THR A 175 -16.02 -32.49 7.44
CA THR A 175 -14.92 -31.57 7.81
C THR A 175 -13.97 -31.35 6.63
N VAL A 176 -13.59 -32.42 5.93
CA VAL A 176 -12.70 -32.34 4.76
C VAL A 176 -13.35 -31.55 3.63
N GLU A 177 -14.64 -31.75 3.39
CA GLU A 177 -15.38 -30.98 2.38
C GLU A 177 -15.37 -29.48 2.68
N TYR A 178 -15.69 -29.08 3.92
CA TYR A 178 -15.63 -27.68 4.32
C TYR A 178 -14.21 -27.11 4.35
N LEU A 179 -13.21 -27.95 4.62
CA LEU A 179 -11.80 -27.56 4.53
C LEU A 179 -11.43 -27.20 3.08
N PHE A 180 -11.83 -28.02 2.10
CA PHE A 180 -11.61 -27.73 0.70
C PHE A 180 -12.37 -26.47 0.25
N LEU A 181 -13.66 -26.36 0.61
CA LEU A 181 -14.47 -25.16 0.32
C LEU A 181 -13.83 -23.89 0.88
N GLY A 182 -13.41 -23.93 2.16
CA GLY A 182 -12.72 -22.82 2.81
C GLY A 182 -11.38 -22.50 2.15
N ALA A 183 -10.59 -23.52 1.79
CA ALA A 183 -9.30 -23.33 1.14
C ALA A 183 -9.45 -22.69 -0.25
N PHE A 184 -10.41 -23.16 -1.06
CA PHE A 184 -10.70 -22.56 -2.37
C PHE A 184 -11.17 -21.12 -2.23
N ALA A 185 -12.10 -20.84 -1.32
CA ALA A 185 -12.57 -19.48 -1.07
C ALA A 185 -11.46 -18.54 -0.57
N ALA A 186 -10.59 -19.03 0.30
CA ALA A 186 -9.46 -18.26 0.81
C ALA A 186 -8.42 -17.99 -0.30
N ILE A 187 -8.08 -18.98 -1.12
CA ILE A 187 -7.16 -18.83 -2.26
C ILE A 187 -7.71 -17.79 -3.25
N THR A 188 -8.99 -17.90 -3.63
CA THR A 188 -9.58 -16.95 -4.58
C THR A 188 -9.65 -15.54 -4.00
N GLY A 189 -10.04 -15.39 -2.74
CA GLY A 189 -10.03 -14.10 -2.05
C GLY A 189 -8.64 -13.48 -1.93
N LEU A 190 -7.63 -14.27 -1.58
CA LEU A 190 -6.23 -13.83 -1.49
C LEU A 190 -5.67 -13.44 -2.85
N LEU A 191 -5.97 -14.21 -3.90
CA LEU A 191 -5.56 -13.86 -5.26
C LEU A 191 -6.17 -12.52 -5.69
N LEU A 192 -7.47 -12.31 -5.46
CA LEU A 192 -8.12 -11.03 -5.76
C LEU A 192 -7.52 -9.88 -4.97
N ALA A 193 -7.24 -10.07 -3.67
CA ALA A 193 -6.62 -9.07 -2.82
C ALA A 193 -5.18 -8.74 -3.29
N LEU A 194 -4.39 -9.74 -3.67
CA LEU A 194 -3.03 -9.55 -4.19
C LEU A 194 -3.03 -8.82 -5.52
N VAL A 195 -3.91 -9.18 -6.45
CA VAL A 195 -4.03 -8.51 -7.76
C VAL A 195 -4.49 -7.06 -7.58
N ALA A 196 -5.42 -6.80 -6.67
CA ALA A 196 -5.87 -5.45 -6.35
C ALA A 196 -4.73 -4.62 -5.74
N ALA A 197 -4.00 -5.18 -4.76
CA ALA A 197 -2.88 -4.51 -4.12
C ALA A 197 -1.72 -4.25 -5.09
N TRP A 198 -1.40 -5.21 -5.96
CA TRP A 198 -0.40 -5.06 -7.01
C TRP A 198 -0.81 -3.97 -8.01
N SER A 199 -2.06 -4.00 -8.50
CA SER A 199 -2.58 -2.98 -9.42
C SER A 199 -2.50 -1.59 -8.81
N LEU A 200 -2.90 -1.44 -7.53
CA LEU A 200 -2.85 -0.14 -6.86
C LEU A 200 -1.40 0.35 -6.66
N SER A 201 -0.50 -0.56 -6.28
CA SER A 201 0.94 -0.25 -6.14
C SER A 201 1.56 0.23 -7.44
N TYR A 202 1.21 -0.42 -8.55
CA TYR A 202 1.80 -0.13 -9.86
C TYR A 202 1.18 1.09 -10.54
N PHE A 203 -0.15 1.19 -10.57
CA PHE A 203 -0.85 2.23 -11.35
C PHE A 203 -1.14 3.52 -10.59
N VAL A 204 -1.22 3.48 -9.25
CA VAL A 204 -1.61 4.65 -8.44
C VAL A 204 -0.43 5.19 -7.64
N PHE A 205 0.34 4.31 -7.01
CA PHE A 205 1.43 4.73 -6.12
C PHE A 205 2.81 4.75 -6.78
N GLU A 206 2.95 4.18 -7.98
CA GLU A 206 4.24 4.03 -8.70
C GLU A 206 5.35 3.47 -7.80
N GLY A 207 4.96 2.61 -6.85
CA GLY A 207 5.79 2.17 -5.74
C GLY A 207 6.09 0.67 -5.79
N PRO A 208 7.14 0.21 -5.08
CA PRO A 208 7.47 -1.20 -5.03
C PRO A 208 6.36 -1.99 -4.33
N PHE A 209 5.89 -3.05 -4.99
CA PHE A 209 4.92 -3.97 -4.40
C PHE A 209 5.63 -4.91 -3.41
N VAL A 210 5.29 -4.77 -2.12
CA VAL A 210 5.85 -5.62 -1.05
C VAL A 210 4.79 -6.60 -0.57
N VAL A 211 5.11 -7.89 -0.66
CA VAL A 211 4.25 -8.97 -0.16
C VAL A 211 4.63 -9.29 1.28
N ALA A 212 3.67 -9.20 2.19
CA ALA A 212 3.83 -9.65 3.57
C ALA A 212 3.25 -11.07 3.74
N PRO A 213 4.08 -12.13 3.75
CA PRO A 213 3.58 -13.50 3.75
C PRO A 213 2.85 -13.87 5.05
N ILE A 214 3.25 -13.30 6.19
CA ILE A 214 2.66 -13.61 7.49
C ILE A 214 1.17 -13.19 7.55
N PRO A 215 0.78 -11.93 7.25
CA PRO A 215 -0.62 -11.55 7.17
C PRO A 215 -1.45 -12.38 6.18
N LEU A 216 -0.87 -12.76 5.04
CA LEU A 216 -1.55 -13.59 4.04
C LEU A 216 -1.85 -14.99 4.58
N LEU A 217 -0.87 -15.62 5.24
CA LEU A 217 -1.06 -16.93 5.87
C LEU A 217 -2.07 -16.86 7.01
N ILE A 218 -2.06 -15.80 7.82
CA ILE A 218 -3.06 -15.57 8.88
C ILE A 218 -4.45 -15.41 8.25
N GLY A 219 -4.58 -14.60 7.21
CA GLY A 219 -5.84 -14.39 6.48
C GLY A 219 -6.37 -15.69 5.85
N PHE A 220 -5.49 -16.49 5.24
CA PHE A 220 -5.82 -17.80 4.72
C PHE A 220 -6.36 -18.72 5.82
N ALA A 221 -5.58 -18.91 6.89
CA ALA A 221 -5.93 -19.79 7.99
C ALA A 221 -7.21 -19.34 8.69
N ALA A 222 -7.38 -18.03 8.92
CA ALA A 222 -8.59 -17.47 9.51
C ALA A 222 -9.83 -17.72 8.64
N SER A 223 -9.73 -17.50 7.32
CA SER A 223 -10.85 -17.70 6.39
C SER A 223 -11.27 -19.17 6.37
N VAL A 224 -10.31 -20.09 6.25
CA VAL A 224 -10.56 -21.54 6.31
C VAL A 224 -11.18 -21.94 7.65
N ALA A 225 -10.62 -21.47 8.76
CA ALA A 225 -11.11 -21.79 10.10
C ALA A 225 -12.54 -21.30 10.32
N VAL A 226 -12.89 -20.12 9.82
CA VAL A 226 -14.25 -19.57 9.91
C VAL A 226 -15.22 -20.39 9.05
N THR A 227 -14.88 -20.73 7.81
CA THR A 227 -15.73 -21.57 6.95
C THR A 227 -15.98 -22.94 7.57
N VAL A 228 -14.93 -23.61 8.04
CA VAL A 228 -15.04 -24.91 8.71
C VAL A 228 -15.84 -24.78 10.02
N GLY A 229 -15.59 -23.73 10.81
CA GLY A 229 -16.32 -23.47 12.05
C GLY A 229 -17.82 -23.31 11.83
N ILE A 230 -18.22 -22.51 10.83
CA ILE A 230 -19.63 -22.29 10.48
C ILE A 230 -20.28 -23.56 9.95
N GLY A 231 -19.60 -24.31 9.08
CA GLY A 231 -20.07 -25.58 8.53
C GLY A 231 -20.28 -26.64 9.61
N LEU A 232 -19.30 -26.79 10.51
CA LEU A 232 -19.36 -27.74 11.62
C LEU A 232 -20.41 -27.35 12.66
N TRP A 233 -20.50 -26.07 13.05
CA TRP A 233 -21.55 -25.60 13.97
C TRP A 233 -22.93 -25.97 13.43
N ASN A 234 -23.17 -25.71 12.14
CA ASN A 234 -24.46 -25.99 11.54
C ASN A 234 -24.73 -27.49 11.42
N SER A 235 -23.74 -28.30 11.06
CA SER A 235 -23.91 -29.75 10.91
C SER A 235 -24.18 -30.49 12.23
N ARG A 236 -23.81 -29.93 13.40
CA ARG A 236 -23.95 -30.61 14.71
C ARG A 236 -25.37 -31.13 15.00
N GLY A 237 -26.42 -30.39 14.62
CA GLY A 237 -27.81 -30.78 14.86
C GLY A 237 -28.37 -31.85 13.92
N LEU A 238 -27.67 -32.18 12.82
CA LEU A 238 -28.09 -33.20 11.85
C LEU A 238 -27.72 -34.61 12.29
N TYR A 239 -26.70 -34.77 13.14
CA TYR A 239 -26.21 -36.09 13.51
C TYR A 239 -27.09 -36.83 14.52
N ASP A 240 -27.98 -36.11 15.21
CA ASP A 240 -28.81 -36.63 16.30
C ASP A 240 -30.26 -36.93 15.89
N ARG A 241 -30.63 -36.72 14.61
CA ARG A 241 -31.96 -37.10 14.13
C ARG A 241 -32.01 -38.57 13.69
N PRO A 242 -32.99 -39.35 14.18
CA PRO A 242 -33.22 -40.71 13.72
C PRO A 242 -33.53 -40.73 12.22
N PRO A 243 -33.00 -41.71 11.45
CA PRO A 243 -33.28 -41.87 10.01
C PRO A 243 -34.76 -41.92 9.64
N LEU A 244 -35.61 -42.38 10.57
CA LEU A 244 -37.04 -42.58 10.38
C LEU A 244 -37.85 -41.27 10.37
N ASP A 245 -37.34 -40.18 10.98
CA ASP A 245 -38.05 -38.90 11.03
C ASP A 245 -37.94 -38.12 9.72
N VAL A 246 -36.89 -38.36 8.93
CA VAL A 246 -36.71 -37.74 7.62
C VAL A 246 -37.56 -38.46 6.57
N LEU A 247 -37.63 -39.79 6.61
CA LEU A 247 -38.46 -40.60 5.70
C LEU A 247 -39.97 -40.44 5.92
N ARG A 248 -40.42 -40.12 7.14
CA ARG A 248 -41.84 -39.82 7.43
C ARG A 248 -42.27 -38.41 7.04
N ALA A 249 -41.34 -37.51 6.75
CA ALA A 249 -41.67 -36.15 6.32
C ALA A 249 -42.00 -36.06 4.81
N GLU A 250 -41.67 -37.11 4.05
CA GLU A 250 -41.95 -37.22 2.59
C GLU A 250 -43.21 -38.06 2.26
N THR A 251 -43.84 -38.73 3.23
CA THR A 251 -45.14 -39.40 3.08
C THR A 251 -46.26 -38.61 3.73
#